data_AF-A0A7C5C460-F1
#
_entry.id   AF-A0A7C5C460-F1
#
_cell.length_a   1.000
_cell.length_b   1.000
_cell.length_c   1.000
_cell.angle_alpha   90.00
_cell.angle_beta   90.00
_cell.angle_gamma   90.00
#
_symmetry.space_group_name_H-M   'P 1'
#
loop_
_entity.id
_entity.type
_entity.pdbx_description
1 polymer ?
#
loop_
_entity_poly.entity_id
_entity_poly.type
_entity_poly.pdbx_seq_one_letter_code
_entity_poly.pdbx_strand_id
1 'polypeptide(L)'
;MKSLDIGRVMERLPHRYPFLLVDRVLGCEPGERLLALKNVTINEPFFQGHFPGKPVMPGVLIVEALAQATCLLALETEENDGDGVYLLAGVDKARFKRPVMPGDTLYLEARLLKR
;
A
#
# COMPACT_ATOMS: atom_id res chain seq x y z
N MET A 1 7.47 17.81 1.15
CA MET A 1 6.46 16.75 0.89
C MET A 1 5.89 16.31 2.22
N LYS A 2 4.57 16.14 2.32
CA LYS A 2 3.90 15.71 3.56
C LYS A 2 4.18 14.23 3.80
N SER A 3 4.73 13.87 4.97
CA SER A 3 4.91 12.48 5.40
C SER A 3 3.79 12.06 6.35
N LEU A 4 3.37 10.79 6.32
CA LEU A 4 2.35 10.25 7.22
C LEU A 4 2.94 9.04 7.96
N ASP A 5 2.86 9.06 9.29
CA ASP A 5 3.14 7.88 10.10
C ASP A 5 1.95 6.90 10.09
N ILE A 6 2.09 5.77 10.78
CA ILE A 6 1.05 4.75 10.83
C ILE A 6 -0.26 5.25 11.45
N GLY A 7 -0.18 6.17 12.43
CA GLY A 7 -1.37 6.75 13.05
C GLY A 7 -2.19 7.53 12.03
N ARG A 8 -1.53 8.40 11.26
CA ARG A 8 -2.18 9.14 10.17
C ARG A 8 -2.66 8.24 9.04
N VAL A 9 -1.91 7.20 8.67
CA VAL A 9 -2.37 6.22 7.68
C VAL A 9 -3.66 5.52 8.15
N MET A 10 -3.75 5.15 9.42
CA MET A 10 -4.93 4.49 9.99
C MET A 10 -6.14 5.43 10.14
N GLU A 11 -5.91 6.72 10.37
CA GLU A 11 -6.98 7.73 10.33
C GLU A 11 -7.55 7.90 8.93
N ARG A 12 -6.69 7.87 7.90
CA ARG A 12 -7.09 8.08 6.51
C ARG A 12 -7.69 6.85 5.85
N LEU A 13 -7.15 5.66 6.11
CA LEU A 13 -7.62 4.42 5.50
C LEU A 13 -8.56 3.65 6.43
N PRO A 14 -9.64 3.04 5.92
CA PRO A 14 -10.50 2.16 6.71
C PRO A 14 -9.86 0.79 6.97
N HIS A 15 -8.83 0.40 6.21
CA HIS A 15 -8.14 -0.88 6.32
C HIS A 15 -7.54 -1.10 7.71
N ARG A 16 -7.66 -2.31 8.24
CA ARG A 16 -7.11 -2.74 9.55
C ARG A 16 -6.43 -4.10 9.40
N TYR A 17 -5.71 -4.52 10.44
CA TYR A 17 -5.10 -5.85 10.47
C TYR A 17 -6.12 -6.96 10.16
N PRO A 18 -5.78 -7.95 9.31
CA PRO A 18 -4.47 -8.18 8.67
C PRO A 18 -4.33 -7.58 7.25
N PHE A 19 -5.14 -6.58 6.88
CA PHE A 19 -5.25 -6.07 5.51
C PHE A 19 -4.86 -4.60 5.33
N LEU A 20 -4.27 -3.95 6.35
CA LEU A 20 -3.58 -2.68 6.19
C LEU A 20 -2.12 -2.98 5.83
N LEU A 21 -1.68 -2.56 4.63
CA LEU A 21 -0.40 -2.97 4.03
C LEU A 21 0.50 -1.77 3.67
N VAL A 22 0.24 -0.60 4.23
CA VAL A 22 1.12 0.59 4.13
C VAL A 22 1.55 0.99 5.53
N ASP A 23 2.86 0.98 5.78
CA ASP A 23 3.40 1.28 7.11
C ASP A 23 3.65 2.78 7.32
N ARG A 24 4.03 3.49 6.25
CA ARG A 24 4.40 4.90 6.29
C ARG A 24 4.33 5.53 4.90
N VAL A 25 3.91 6.79 4.83
CA VAL A 25 4.10 7.65 3.66
C VAL A 25 5.36 8.49 3.85
N LEU A 26 6.32 8.34 2.95
CA LEU A 26 7.59 9.07 2.94
C LEU A 26 7.44 10.47 2.35
N GLY A 27 6.53 10.65 1.40
CA GLY A 27 6.21 11.96 0.83
C GLY A 27 4.98 11.91 -0.06
N CYS A 28 4.15 12.95 0.05
CA CYS A 28 2.99 13.17 -0.80
C CYS A 28 3.06 14.56 -1.45
N GLU A 29 2.75 14.60 -2.74
CA GLU A 29 2.47 15.76 -3.56
C GLU A 29 1.01 15.60 -4.06
N PRO A 30 0.04 16.22 -3.35
CA PRO A 30 -1.38 16.09 -3.67
C PRO A 30 -1.67 16.41 -5.15
N GLY A 31 -2.48 15.58 -5.79
CA GLY A 31 -2.83 15.69 -7.21
C GLY A 31 -1.78 15.14 -8.18
N GLU A 32 -0.62 14.69 -7.69
CA GLU A 32 0.48 14.24 -8.56
C GLU A 32 1.01 12.86 -8.18
N ARG A 33 1.61 12.71 -6.99
CA ARG A 33 2.31 11.48 -6.59
C ARG A 33 2.42 11.28 -5.09
N LEU A 34 2.58 10.01 -4.70
CA LEU A 34 2.83 9.60 -3.32
C LEU A 34 3.87 8.48 -3.28
N LEU A 35 4.84 8.59 -2.37
CA LEU A 35 5.80 7.53 -2.06
C LEU A 35 5.52 6.99 -0.66
N ALA A 36 5.19 5.71 -0.56
CA ALA A 36 4.99 4.98 0.68
C ALA A 36 5.99 3.83 0.84
N LEU A 37 6.02 3.23 2.02
CA LEU A 37 6.76 2.00 2.27
C LEU A 37 5.91 0.94 2.97
N LYS A 38 6.23 -0.31 2.67
CA LYS A 38 5.78 -1.52 3.37
C LYS A 38 6.99 -2.38 3.68
N ASN A 39 7.27 -2.57 4.96
CA ASN A 39 8.25 -3.54 5.43
C ASN A 39 7.67 -4.94 5.36
N VAL A 40 8.50 -5.89 4.96
CA VAL A 40 8.12 -7.29 4.82
C VAL A 40 8.82 -8.07 5.91
N THR A 41 8.06 -8.70 6.80
CA THR A 41 8.60 -9.43 7.94
C THR A 41 8.02 -10.84 8.02
N ILE A 42 8.82 -11.80 8.48
CA ILE A 42 8.40 -13.20 8.63
C ILE A 42 7.20 -13.33 9.59
N ASN A 43 6.98 -12.32 10.44
CA ASN A 43 5.89 -12.27 11.41
C ASN A 43 4.54 -11.81 10.82
N GLU A 44 4.36 -11.80 9.50
CA GLU A 44 3.08 -11.50 8.85
C GLU A 44 2.25 -12.79 8.64
N PRO A 45 0.91 -12.74 8.83
CA PRO A 45 0.08 -13.94 8.90
C PRO A 45 0.04 -14.74 7.58
N PHE A 46 0.20 -14.08 6.43
CA PHE A 46 0.15 -14.76 5.13
C PHE A 46 1.37 -15.66 4.86
N PHE A 47 2.49 -15.48 5.57
CA PHE A 47 3.67 -16.32 5.38
C PHE A 47 3.51 -17.73 5.94
N GLN A 48 2.56 -17.96 6.86
CA GLN A 48 2.23 -19.31 7.33
C GLN A 48 1.77 -20.23 6.19
N GLY A 49 1.09 -19.65 5.19
CA GLY A 49 0.53 -20.37 4.06
C GLY A 49 1.23 -20.13 2.72
N HIS A 50 2.09 -19.11 2.61
CA HIS A 50 2.66 -18.70 1.32
C HIS A 50 4.19 -18.52 1.37
N PHE A 51 4.98 -19.60 1.36
CA PHE A 51 4.59 -21.02 1.51
C PHE A 51 5.31 -21.61 2.72
N PRO A 52 4.80 -22.69 3.34
CA PRO A 52 5.54 -23.41 4.39
C PRO A 52 6.97 -23.73 3.96
N GLY A 53 7.97 -23.29 4.74
CA GLY A 53 9.40 -23.50 4.45
C GLY A 53 10.00 -22.61 3.34
N LYS A 54 9.19 -21.83 2.63
CA LYS A 54 9.63 -20.89 1.58
C LYS A 54 8.74 -19.64 1.58
N PRO A 55 8.93 -18.72 2.55
CA PRO A 55 8.11 -17.53 2.67
C PRO A 55 8.34 -16.60 1.48
N VAL A 56 7.28 -16.28 0.74
CA VAL A 56 7.29 -15.33 -0.39
C VAL A 56 6.08 -14.43 -0.26
N MET A 57 6.22 -13.11 -0.37
CA MET A 57 5.06 -12.23 -0.29
C MET A 57 4.13 -12.50 -1.50
N PRO A 58 2.82 -12.72 -1.29
CA PRO A 58 1.89 -12.89 -2.40
C PRO A 58 1.86 -11.65 -3.30
N GLY A 59 2.01 -11.83 -4.61
CA GLY A 59 2.03 -10.71 -5.56
C GLY A 59 0.77 -9.85 -5.51
N VAL A 60 -0.38 -10.45 -5.25
CA VAL A 60 -1.66 -9.73 -5.07
C VAL A 60 -1.64 -8.76 -3.89
N LEU A 61 -0.88 -9.06 -2.82
CA LEU A 61 -0.74 -8.15 -1.68
C LEU A 61 0.19 -6.96 -1.99
N ILE A 62 1.08 -7.09 -2.98
CA ILE A 62 1.86 -5.95 -3.49
C ILE A 62 0.93 -5.00 -4.26
N VAL A 63 0.04 -5.56 -5.08
CA VAL A 63 -0.97 -4.77 -5.81
C VAL A 63 -1.93 -4.09 -4.83
N GLU A 64 -2.38 -4.80 -3.80
CA GLU A 64 -3.23 -4.24 -2.73
C GLU A 64 -2.52 -3.09 -2.00
N ALA A 65 -1.25 -3.27 -1.60
CA ALA A 65 -0.48 -2.20 -0.95
C ALA A 65 -0.32 -0.96 -1.85
N LEU A 66 -0.12 -1.14 -3.16
CA LEU A 66 -0.13 -0.05 -4.14
C LEU A 66 -1.51 0.61 -4.24
N ALA A 67 -2.59 -0.16 -4.24
CA ALA A 67 -3.95 0.37 -4.25
C ALA A 67 -4.23 1.22 -3.00
N GLN A 68 -3.80 0.78 -1.83
CA GLN A 68 -3.90 1.57 -0.59
C GLN A 68 -3.07 2.87 -0.67
N ALA A 69 -1.86 2.82 -1.25
CA ALA A 69 -1.06 4.02 -1.49
C ALA A 69 -1.74 5.00 -2.47
N THR A 70 -2.43 4.49 -3.51
CA THR A 70 -3.22 5.34 -4.42
C THR A 70 -4.44 5.95 -3.73
N CYS A 71 -5.08 5.23 -2.82
CA CYS A 71 -6.21 5.73 -2.03
C CYS A 71 -5.76 6.87 -1.10
N LEU A 72 -4.61 6.70 -0.43
CA LEU A 72 -3.98 7.78 0.34
C LEU A 72 -3.71 9.01 -0.52
N LEU A 73 -3.17 8.85 -1.74
CA LEU A 73 -2.95 9.98 -2.64
C LEU A 73 -4.27 10.68 -2.99
N ALA A 74 -5.33 9.92 -3.30
CA ALA A 74 -6.64 10.48 -3.62
C ALA A 74 -7.22 11.28 -2.44
N LEU A 75 -7.21 10.72 -1.23
CA LEU A 75 -7.69 11.37 -0.01
C LEU A 75 -6.91 12.65 0.34
N GLU A 76 -5.59 12.64 0.18
CA GLU A 76 -4.76 13.83 0.38
C GLU A 76 -4.97 14.89 -0.72
N THR A 77 -5.45 14.49 -1.89
CA THR A 77 -5.75 15.40 -3.01
C THR A 77 -7.11 16.07 -2.88
N GLU A 78 -8.12 15.34 -2.40
CA GLU A 78 -9.50 15.83 -2.37
C GLU A 78 -9.86 16.61 -1.10
N GLU A 79 -8.95 16.67 -0.11
CA GLU A 79 -9.21 17.25 1.22
C GLU A 79 -10.52 16.75 1.85
N ASN A 80 -10.96 15.54 1.50
CA ASN A 80 -12.18 14.93 1.99
C ASN A 80 -11.94 14.17 3.30
N ASP A 81 -12.90 14.23 4.22
CA ASP A 81 -12.83 13.62 5.55
C ASP A 81 -13.19 12.12 5.59
N GLY A 82 -13.21 11.45 4.43
CA GLY A 82 -13.10 9.99 4.39
C GLY A 82 -14.37 9.18 4.66
N ASP A 83 -15.57 9.74 4.45
CA ASP A 83 -16.83 9.00 4.63
C ASP A 83 -17.10 7.93 3.54
N GLY A 84 -16.26 7.85 2.51
CA GLY A 84 -16.40 6.91 1.39
C GLY A 84 -15.41 5.74 1.43
N VAL A 85 -15.90 4.52 1.19
CA VAL A 85 -15.02 3.37 0.93
C VAL A 85 -14.55 3.40 -0.52
N TYR A 86 -13.25 3.59 -0.73
CA TYR A 86 -12.63 3.46 -2.04
C TYR A 86 -12.51 1.97 -2.39
N LEU A 87 -13.12 1.58 -3.50
CA LEU A 87 -13.06 0.21 -4.02
C LEU A 87 -12.15 0.15 -5.25
N LEU A 88 -11.31 -0.87 -5.31
CA LEU A 88 -10.45 -1.12 -6.47
C LEU A 88 -11.28 -1.65 -7.63
N ALA A 89 -11.52 -0.82 -8.65
CA ALA A 89 -12.35 -1.17 -9.80
C ALA A 89 -11.65 -2.11 -10.80
N GLY A 90 -10.31 -2.04 -10.91
CA GLY A 90 -9.57 -2.84 -11.86
C GLY A 90 -8.07 -2.62 -11.76
N VAL A 91 -7.32 -3.58 -12.29
CA VAL A 91 -5.85 -3.55 -12.34
C VAL A 91 -5.42 -4.00 -13.73
N ASP A 92 -4.72 -3.11 -14.44
CA ASP A 92 -4.18 -3.38 -15.76
C ASP A 92 -2.65 -3.42 -15.76
N LYS A 93 -2.09 -4.23 -16.67
CA LYS A 93 -0.65 -4.29 -16.97
C LYS A 93 0.25 -4.58 -15.75
N ALA A 94 -0.26 -5.24 -14.71
CA ALA A 94 0.55 -5.70 -13.58
C ALA A 94 1.65 -6.68 -14.05
N ARG A 95 2.88 -6.48 -13.56
CA ARG A 95 4.04 -7.33 -13.87
C ARG A 95 4.91 -7.48 -12.63
N PHE A 96 5.13 -8.72 -12.20
CA PHE A 96 6.02 -9.05 -11.09
C PHE A 96 7.38 -9.47 -11.62
N LYS A 97 8.44 -8.76 -11.22
CA LYS A 97 9.80 -8.94 -11.77
C LYS A 97 10.68 -9.85 -10.92
N ARG A 98 10.52 -9.80 -9.60
CA ARG A 98 11.26 -10.61 -8.64
C ARG A 98 10.37 -10.94 -7.44
N PRO A 99 10.58 -12.09 -6.78
CA PRO A 99 9.96 -12.38 -5.50
C PRO A 99 10.34 -11.34 -4.46
N VAL A 100 9.43 -11.09 -3.52
CA VAL A 100 9.65 -10.24 -2.35
C VAL A 100 9.61 -11.15 -1.13
N MET A 101 10.60 -11.00 -0.24
CA MET A 101 10.90 -11.93 0.84
C MET A 101 10.87 -11.22 2.20
N PRO A 102 10.72 -11.96 3.32
CA PRO A 102 10.98 -11.41 4.65
C PRO A 102 12.35 -10.71 4.73
N GLY A 103 12.39 -9.51 5.29
CA GLY A 103 13.56 -8.64 5.35
C GLY A 103 13.60 -7.55 4.28
N ASP A 104 12.79 -7.66 3.22
CA ASP A 104 12.69 -6.61 2.21
C ASP A 104 11.90 -5.39 2.72
N THR A 105 12.23 -4.22 2.18
CA THR A 105 11.38 -3.03 2.22
C THR A 105 10.86 -2.76 0.81
N LEU A 106 9.54 -2.72 0.67
CA LEU A 106 8.89 -2.26 -0.55
C LEU A 106 8.69 -0.75 -0.49
N TYR A 107 9.23 -0.06 -1.49
CA TYR A 107 8.90 1.33 -1.77
C TYR A 107 7.78 1.35 -2.81
N LEU A 108 6.66 1.98 -2.46
CA LEU A 108 5.41 1.98 -3.20
C LEU A 108 5.19 3.39 -3.75
N GLU A 109 5.40 3.57 -5.06
CA GLU A 109 5.16 4.85 -5.73
C GLU A 109 3.82 4.83 -6.46
N ALA A 110 2.92 5.74 -6.09
CA ALA A 110 1.67 6.01 -6.76
C ALA A 110 1.77 7.33 -7.53
N ARG A 111 1.28 7.36 -8.77
CA ARG A 111 1.18 8.57 -9.60
C ARG A 111 -0.22 8.69 -10.20
N LEU A 112 -0.82 9.87 -10.12
CA LEU A 112 -2.10 10.15 -10.74
C LEU A 112 -1.91 10.32 -12.26
N LEU A 113 -2.57 9.47 -13.05
CA LEU A 113 -2.47 9.53 -14.52
C LEU A 113 -3.59 10.36 -15.13
N LYS A 114 -4.81 10.21 -14.62
CA LYS A 114 -6.02 10.89 -15.09
C LYS A 114 -7.07 10.87 -13.98
N ARG A 115 -7.91 11.90 -13.95
CA ARG A 115 -9.08 12.01 -13.09
C ARG A 115 -10.36 11.61 -13.84
#